data_AF-A0A7S0G011-F1
#
_entry.id   AF-A0A7S0G011-F1
#
_cell.length_a   1.000
_cell.length_b   1.000
_cell.length_c   1.000
_cell.angle_alpha   90.00
_cell.angle_beta   90.00
_cell.angle_gamma   90.00
#
_symmetry.space_group_name_H-M   'P 1'
#
loop_
_entity.id
_entity.type
_entity.pdbx_description
1 polymer ?
#
loop_
_entity_poly.entity_id
_entity_poly.type
_entity_poly.pdbx_seq_one_letter_code
_entity_poly.pdbx_strand_id
1 'polypeptide(L)'
;AAISAEGFRCLDGSGSLLPAAALNDDFCDCADGSDEPGTAACAGQEGAGAATEALFFCANAGARPRYLYRSRVNDGICDCCDGSDERRTGACPDTCLEDGRSHREAESKRIRAWEKGTELQRRLVESSEMDLELWRKEAESLRAALPELEREARERKAAFEDAKAKLPPAPEASAEAPPAESTSPPPDGPSAKDAIARRAQ
;
A
#
# COMPACT_ATOMS: atom_id res chain seq x y z
N ALA A 1 24.77 8.84 -21.98
CA ALA A 1 24.77 10.20 -21.39
C ALA A 1 24.81 11.19 -22.53
N ALA A 2 23.85 12.11 -22.62
CA ALA A 2 23.72 13.03 -23.76
C ALA A 2 24.71 14.21 -23.71
N ILE A 3 25.36 14.43 -22.56
CA ILE A 3 26.36 15.49 -22.32
C ILE A 3 27.70 14.82 -21.99
N SER A 4 28.74 15.15 -22.75
CA SER A 4 30.15 14.78 -22.53
C SER A 4 31.03 16.04 -22.46
N ALA A 5 32.27 15.90 -21.99
CA ALA A 5 33.28 16.97 -22.10
C ALA A 5 33.53 17.38 -23.57
N GLU A 6 33.19 16.52 -24.54
CA GLU A 6 33.34 16.78 -25.97
C GLU A 6 32.13 17.53 -26.59
N GLY A 7 30.98 17.59 -25.92
CA GLY A 7 29.77 18.23 -26.47
C GLY A 7 28.44 17.59 -26.06
N PHE A 8 27.36 18.06 -26.66
CA PHE A 8 25.99 17.57 -26.50
C PHE A 8 25.51 16.86 -27.77
N ARG A 9 24.75 15.78 -27.62
CA ARG A 9 24.11 15.08 -28.75
C ARG A 9 22.60 15.10 -28.55
N CYS A 10 21.86 15.47 -29.60
CA CYS A 10 20.39 15.45 -29.62
C CYS A 10 19.86 14.08 -29.15
N LEU A 11 18.76 14.08 -28.40
CA LEU A 11 18.26 12.88 -27.73
C LEU A 11 17.63 11.87 -28.69
N ASP A 12 17.08 12.34 -29.81
CA ASP A 12 16.63 11.53 -30.94
C ASP A 12 17.78 10.87 -31.72
N GLY A 13 19.04 11.21 -31.38
CA GLY A 13 20.24 10.71 -32.03
C GLY A 13 20.51 11.33 -33.40
N SER A 14 19.72 12.32 -33.82
CA SER A 14 19.93 13.08 -35.04
C SER A 14 21.12 14.05 -34.89
N GLY A 15 21.56 14.60 -36.03
CA GLY A 15 22.59 15.64 -36.06
C GLY A 15 24.02 15.20 -35.72
N SER A 16 24.93 16.17 -35.77
CA SER A 16 26.31 16.06 -35.31
C SER A 16 26.42 16.33 -33.81
N LEU A 17 27.59 16.04 -33.22
CA LEU A 17 27.88 16.46 -31.85
C LEU A 17 27.92 18.00 -31.80
N LEU A 18 27.05 18.60 -30.99
CA LEU A 18 26.96 20.03 -30.76
C LEU A 18 27.97 20.47 -29.68
N PRO A 19 28.55 21.67 -29.76
CA PRO A 19 29.35 22.19 -28.65
C PRO A 19 28.46 22.41 -27.42
N ALA A 20 29.03 22.32 -26.21
CA ALA A 20 28.27 22.56 -24.98
C ALA A 20 27.66 23.98 -24.89
N ALA A 21 28.19 24.93 -25.69
CA ALA A 21 27.68 26.29 -25.78
C ALA A 21 26.38 26.42 -26.60
N ALA A 22 26.03 25.41 -27.40
CA ALA A 22 24.77 25.34 -28.17
C ALA A 22 23.60 24.78 -27.34
N LEU A 23 23.76 24.68 -26.01
CA LEU A 23 22.71 24.22 -25.11
C LEU A 23 22.11 25.43 -24.40
N ASN A 24 20.80 25.67 -24.61
CA ASN A 24 20.07 26.84 -24.14
C ASN A 24 20.66 28.16 -24.66
N ASP A 25 21.08 28.18 -25.93
CA ASP A 25 21.69 29.34 -26.57
C ASP A 25 20.70 30.19 -27.37
N ASP A 26 19.40 29.87 -27.24
CA ASP A 26 18.29 30.54 -27.92
C ASP A 26 18.23 30.25 -29.43
N PHE A 27 18.91 29.22 -29.89
CA PHE A 27 18.85 28.71 -31.26
C PHE A 27 18.46 27.22 -31.26
N CYS A 28 17.61 26.81 -32.21
CA CYS A 28 17.14 25.43 -32.28
C CYS A 28 17.96 24.62 -33.29
N ASP A 29 18.95 23.89 -32.80
CA ASP A 29 19.85 23.01 -33.54
C ASP A 29 19.32 21.57 -33.66
N CYS A 30 18.59 21.08 -32.65
CA CYS A 30 18.06 19.71 -32.66
C CYS A 30 16.62 19.66 -33.18
N ALA A 31 16.31 18.68 -34.06
CA ALA A 31 14.96 18.47 -34.59
C ALA A 31 13.94 18.00 -33.52
N ASP A 32 14.43 17.41 -32.43
CA ASP A 32 13.64 17.06 -31.24
C ASP A 32 13.62 18.19 -30.18
N GLY A 33 14.33 19.29 -30.43
CA GLY A 33 14.48 20.44 -29.53
C GLY A 33 15.16 20.14 -28.20
N SER A 34 15.90 19.03 -28.08
CA SER A 34 16.53 18.60 -26.83
C SER A 34 17.70 19.47 -26.36
N ASP A 35 18.23 20.31 -27.24
CA ASP A 35 19.24 21.35 -27.02
C ASP A 35 18.72 22.58 -26.26
N GLU A 36 17.42 22.88 -26.36
CA GLU A 36 16.86 24.12 -25.81
C GLU A 36 15.87 23.95 -24.63
N PRO A 37 16.09 23.06 -23.64
CA PRO A 37 15.10 22.77 -22.58
C PRO A 37 14.71 23.97 -21.71
N GLY A 38 15.53 25.02 -21.69
CA GLY A 38 15.38 26.24 -20.90
C GLY A 38 14.98 27.48 -21.69
N THR A 39 14.75 27.38 -22.99
CA THR A 39 14.41 28.54 -23.85
C THR A 39 13.18 28.27 -24.71
N ALA A 40 12.71 29.30 -25.42
CA ALA A 40 11.61 29.22 -26.36
C ALA A 40 12.03 28.81 -27.79
N ALA A 41 13.33 28.61 -28.06
CA ALA A 41 13.86 28.56 -29.42
C ALA A 41 13.30 27.43 -30.30
N CYS A 42 12.96 26.29 -29.70
CA CYS A 42 12.35 25.15 -30.40
C CYS A 42 10.81 25.11 -30.29
N ALA A 43 10.16 26.22 -29.92
CA ALA A 43 8.70 26.27 -29.86
C ALA A 43 8.08 26.01 -31.24
N GLY A 44 7.11 25.08 -31.30
CA GLY A 44 6.36 24.77 -32.51
C GLY A 44 7.05 23.83 -33.51
N GLN A 45 8.19 23.22 -33.17
CA GLN A 45 8.79 22.19 -34.01
C GLN A 45 8.02 20.86 -33.91
N GLU A 46 7.53 20.39 -35.05
CA GLU A 46 6.95 19.05 -35.21
C GLU A 46 8.08 18.05 -35.48
N GLY A 47 8.39 17.19 -34.51
CA GLY A 47 9.54 16.28 -34.61
C GLY A 47 10.03 15.76 -33.26
N ALA A 48 9.74 16.51 -32.19
CA ALA A 48 9.81 15.99 -30.83
C ALA A 48 8.67 14.95 -30.69
N GLY A 49 9.00 13.69 -30.96
CA GLY A 49 8.02 12.58 -31.04
C GLY A 49 7.05 12.60 -29.85
N ALA A 50 5.84 12.10 -30.07
CA ALA A 50 4.64 12.22 -29.22
C ALA A 50 4.75 11.93 -27.69
N ALA A 51 5.94 11.61 -27.17
CA ALA A 51 6.25 11.50 -25.74
C ALA A 51 6.97 12.73 -25.14
N THR A 52 7.49 13.63 -25.96
CA THR A 52 8.16 14.86 -25.53
C THR A 52 7.78 15.96 -26.49
N GLU A 53 6.59 16.54 -26.35
CA GLU A 53 6.40 17.92 -26.81
C GLU A 53 7.58 18.73 -26.25
N ALA A 54 8.17 19.66 -27.01
CA ALA A 54 9.27 20.50 -26.55
C ALA A 54 8.76 21.40 -25.42
N LEU A 55 8.74 20.85 -24.20
CA LEU A 55 8.17 21.45 -23.00
C LEU A 55 9.29 22.02 -22.14
N PHE A 56 8.98 23.11 -21.46
CA PHE A 56 9.78 23.72 -20.41
C PHE A 56 9.34 23.18 -19.05
N PHE A 57 10.28 22.88 -18.16
CA PHE A 57 9.98 22.31 -16.85
C PHE A 57 10.10 23.37 -15.75
N CYS A 58 8.98 23.68 -15.08
CA CYS A 58 9.01 24.44 -13.83
C CYS A 58 9.19 23.47 -12.67
N ALA A 59 10.27 23.65 -11.89
CA ALA A 59 10.52 22.86 -10.70
C ALA A 59 9.51 23.18 -9.59
N ASN A 60 9.10 24.45 -9.48
CA ASN A 60 8.08 24.92 -8.55
C ASN A 60 8.34 24.46 -7.12
N ALA A 61 9.53 24.74 -6.57
CA ALA A 61 9.93 24.25 -5.25
C ALA A 61 8.90 24.63 -4.18
N GLY A 62 8.33 23.63 -3.51
CA GLY A 62 7.25 23.81 -2.53
C GLY A 62 5.84 23.68 -3.12
N ALA A 63 5.65 23.81 -4.43
CA ALA A 63 4.39 23.51 -5.12
C ALA A 63 4.52 22.25 -5.99
N ARG A 64 3.55 22.02 -6.87
CA ARG A 64 3.60 20.91 -7.83
C ARG A 64 4.46 21.29 -9.03
N PRO A 65 5.43 20.45 -9.44
CA PRO A 65 6.16 20.66 -10.68
C PRO A 65 5.20 20.58 -11.87
N ARG A 66 5.52 21.29 -12.95
CA ARG A 66 4.67 21.33 -14.15
C ARG A 66 5.50 21.55 -15.40
N TYR A 67 4.91 21.16 -16.52
CA TYR A 67 5.46 21.39 -17.84
C TYR A 67 4.66 22.47 -18.56
N LEU A 68 5.37 23.33 -19.30
CA LEU A 68 4.81 24.38 -20.13
C LEU A 68 5.20 24.16 -21.58
N TYR A 69 4.38 24.64 -22.51
CA TYR A 69 4.83 24.86 -23.88
C TYR A 69 5.95 25.89 -23.89
N ARG A 70 7.03 25.63 -24.65
CA ARG A 70 8.17 26.55 -24.79
C ARG A 70 7.81 27.93 -25.33
N SER A 71 6.69 28.05 -26.05
CA SER A 71 6.17 29.34 -26.49
C SER A 71 5.80 30.29 -25.34
N ARG A 72 5.70 29.78 -24.10
CA ARG A 72 5.41 30.53 -22.87
C ARG A 72 6.67 30.91 -22.08
N VAL A 73 7.85 30.62 -22.62
CA VAL A 73 9.11 30.95 -21.95
C VAL A 73 9.55 32.34 -22.43
N ASN A 74 9.66 33.30 -21.51
CA ASN A 74 9.95 34.70 -21.79
C ASN A 74 8.92 35.37 -22.74
N ASP A 75 7.63 35.03 -22.62
CA ASP A 75 6.54 35.67 -23.36
C ASP A 75 5.92 36.87 -22.60
N GLY A 76 6.40 37.12 -21.38
CA GLY A 76 5.96 38.20 -20.51
C GLY A 76 4.80 37.84 -19.58
N ILE A 77 4.38 36.57 -19.55
CA ILE A 77 3.33 36.06 -18.68
C ILE A 77 3.94 35.16 -17.61
N CYS A 78 3.63 35.41 -16.34
CA CYS A 78 4.05 34.54 -15.25
C CYS A 78 3.17 33.29 -15.22
N ASP A 79 3.61 32.22 -15.88
CA ASP A 79 2.97 30.93 -15.73
C ASP A 79 3.54 30.18 -14.51
N CYS A 80 4.87 30.13 -14.32
CA CYS A 80 5.47 29.31 -13.24
C CYS A 80 5.36 30.05 -11.91
N CYS A 81 4.95 29.34 -10.85
CA CYS A 81 4.90 29.96 -9.53
C CYS A 81 6.30 30.36 -9.04
N ASP A 82 7.36 29.70 -9.52
CA ASP A 82 8.75 30.03 -9.20
C ASP A 82 9.34 31.11 -10.14
N GLY A 83 8.54 31.62 -11.09
CA GLY A 83 8.94 32.61 -12.09
C GLY A 83 10.05 32.15 -13.04
N SER A 84 10.34 30.85 -13.10
CA SER A 84 11.48 30.32 -13.86
C SER A 84 11.33 30.40 -15.39
N ASP A 85 10.11 30.59 -15.88
CA ASP A 85 9.73 30.84 -17.27
C ASP A 85 10.09 32.25 -17.75
N GLU A 86 10.10 33.24 -16.86
CA GLU A 86 10.29 34.67 -17.18
C GLU A 86 11.65 35.22 -16.69
N ARG A 87 12.71 34.41 -16.82
CA ARG A 87 14.05 34.76 -16.30
C ARG A 87 14.67 35.99 -16.94
N ARG A 88 14.35 36.30 -18.20
CA ARG A 88 14.91 37.47 -18.91
C ARG A 88 14.35 38.78 -18.39
N THR A 89 13.07 38.79 -18.05
CA THR A 89 12.39 39.99 -17.53
C THR A 89 12.58 40.13 -16.03
N GLY A 90 12.71 39.00 -15.31
CA GLY A 90 12.83 38.97 -13.85
C GLY A 90 11.61 39.51 -13.13
N ALA A 91 10.46 39.59 -13.82
CA ALA A 91 9.27 40.28 -13.35
C ALA A 91 8.37 39.41 -12.46
N CYS A 92 8.56 38.09 -12.47
CA CYS A 92 7.67 37.15 -11.79
C CYS A 92 8.12 36.84 -10.36
N PRO A 93 7.27 37.10 -9.34
CA PRO A 93 7.58 36.76 -7.95
C PRO A 93 7.38 35.26 -7.68
N ASP A 94 8.17 34.71 -6.74
CA ASP A 94 7.98 33.34 -6.26
C ASP A 94 6.75 33.25 -5.33
N THR A 95 5.76 32.48 -5.77
CA THR A 95 4.48 32.24 -5.10
C THR A 95 4.27 30.76 -4.73
N CYS A 96 5.26 29.90 -4.96
CA CYS A 96 5.10 28.44 -4.83
C CYS A 96 4.77 27.97 -3.41
N LEU A 97 5.21 28.70 -2.38
CA LEU A 97 4.86 28.35 -1.00
C LEU A 97 3.35 28.49 -0.76
N GLU A 98 2.71 29.50 -1.33
CA GLU A 98 1.28 29.71 -1.18
C GLU A 98 0.48 28.74 -2.05
N ASP A 99 0.81 28.65 -3.34
CA ASP A 99 0.17 27.76 -4.31
C ASP A 99 0.22 26.30 -3.88
N GLY A 100 1.36 25.87 -3.33
CA GLY A 100 1.57 24.50 -2.88
C GLY A 100 0.93 24.17 -1.52
N ARG A 101 0.39 25.14 -0.78
CA ARG A 101 -0.05 24.94 0.62
C ARG A 101 -1.09 23.83 0.74
N SER A 102 -2.17 23.93 -0.03
CA SER A 102 -3.29 22.97 0.02
C SER A 102 -2.84 21.55 -0.33
N HIS A 103 -1.93 21.43 -1.30
CA HIS A 103 -1.37 20.17 -1.71
C HIS A 103 -0.49 19.55 -0.63
N ARG A 104 0.42 20.33 -0.03
CA ARG A 104 1.29 19.85 1.06
C ARG A 104 0.48 19.42 2.28
N GLU A 105 -0.57 20.17 2.61
CA GLU A 105 -1.48 19.81 3.71
C GLU A 105 -2.25 18.51 3.42
N ALA A 106 -2.78 18.35 2.21
CA ALA A 106 -3.47 17.13 1.80
C ALA A 106 -2.54 15.92 1.81
N GLU A 107 -1.32 16.06 1.28
CA GLU A 107 -0.35 14.98 1.25
C GLU A 107 0.15 14.62 2.65
N SER A 108 0.39 15.60 3.52
CA SER A 108 0.74 15.34 4.92
C SER A 108 -0.34 14.54 5.65
N LYS A 109 -1.63 14.82 5.39
CA LYS A 109 -2.74 14.03 5.95
C LYS A 109 -2.74 12.59 5.42
N ARG A 110 -2.48 12.40 4.12
CA ARG A 110 -2.40 11.06 3.50
C ARG A 110 -1.23 10.26 4.06
N ILE A 111 -0.06 10.87 4.18
CA ILE A 111 1.13 10.24 4.78
C ILE A 111 0.82 9.81 6.22
N ARG A 112 0.26 10.69 7.05
CA ARG A 112 -0.10 10.35 8.45
C ARG A 112 -1.13 9.22 8.53
N ALA A 113 -2.09 9.17 7.61
CA ALA A 113 -3.06 8.08 7.57
C ALA A 113 -2.39 6.75 7.17
N TRP A 114 -1.50 6.81 6.18
CA TRP A 114 -0.72 5.65 5.74
C TRP A 114 0.19 5.11 6.84
N GLU A 115 0.96 5.97 7.51
CA GLU A 115 1.84 5.60 8.62
C GLU A 115 1.10 4.86 9.73
N LYS A 116 -0.09 5.35 10.11
CA LYS A 116 -0.96 4.66 11.09
C LYS A 116 -1.41 3.29 10.59
N GLY A 117 -1.81 3.19 9.32
CA GLY A 117 -2.21 1.94 8.69
C GLY A 117 -1.07 0.93 8.63
N THR A 118 0.13 1.37 8.25
CA THR A 118 1.33 0.53 8.18
C THR A 118 1.74 0.02 9.57
N GLU A 119 1.67 0.86 10.61
CA GLU A 119 1.96 0.42 11.98
C GLU A 119 0.94 -0.61 12.48
N LEU A 120 -0.35 -0.44 12.18
CA LEU A 120 -1.36 -1.44 12.53
C LEU A 120 -1.13 -2.76 11.79
N GLN A 121 -0.84 -2.70 10.49
CA GLN A 121 -0.52 -3.87 9.68
C GLN A 121 0.70 -4.61 10.26
N ARG A 122 1.74 -3.88 10.64
CA ARG A 122 2.96 -4.45 11.24
C ARG A 122 2.62 -5.24 12.51
N ARG A 123 1.82 -4.66 13.42
CA ARG A 123 1.39 -5.33 14.65
C ARG A 123 0.55 -6.57 14.39
N LEU A 124 -0.36 -6.51 13.41
CA LEU A 124 -1.22 -7.64 13.08
C LEU A 124 -0.42 -8.80 12.49
N VAL A 125 0.57 -8.51 11.63
CA VAL A 125 1.48 -9.53 11.08
C VAL A 125 2.25 -10.18 12.22
N GLU A 126 2.85 -9.38 13.10
CA GLU A 126 3.62 -9.87 14.26
C GLU A 126 2.79 -10.78 15.17
N SER A 127 1.57 -10.36 15.54
CA SER A 127 0.69 -11.19 16.38
C SER A 127 0.22 -12.46 15.65
N SER A 128 -0.09 -12.35 14.36
CA SER A 128 -0.56 -13.50 13.56
C SER A 128 0.53 -14.55 13.40
N GLU A 129 1.79 -14.14 13.25
CA GLU A 129 2.93 -15.08 13.19
C GLU A 129 3.10 -15.84 14.51
N MET A 130 2.97 -15.15 15.65
CA MET A 130 3.02 -15.77 16.98
C MET A 130 1.87 -16.76 17.18
N ASP A 131 0.65 -16.38 16.82
CA ASP A 131 -0.54 -17.24 16.95
C ASP A 131 -0.43 -18.48 16.07
N LEU A 132 0.07 -18.34 14.84
CA LEU A 132 0.31 -19.46 13.93
C LEU A 132 1.34 -20.43 14.49
N GLU A 133 2.42 -19.94 15.10
CA GLU A 133 3.41 -20.81 15.75
C GLU A 133 2.80 -21.57 16.92
N LEU A 134 2.00 -20.90 17.76
CA LEU A 134 1.32 -21.52 18.89
C LEU A 134 0.34 -22.60 18.43
N TRP A 135 -0.56 -22.27 17.49
CA TRP A 135 -1.56 -23.21 16.96
C TRP A 135 -0.91 -24.39 16.24
N ARG A 136 0.24 -24.18 15.60
CA ARG A 136 1.00 -25.27 14.98
C ARG A 136 1.49 -26.27 16.03
N LYS A 137 2.09 -25.79 17.13
CA LYS A 137 2.55 -26.65 18.24
C LYS A 137 1.38 -27.37 18.91
N GLU A 138 0.27 -26.66 19.13
CA GLU A 138 -0.94 -27.26 19.72
C GLU A 138 -1.50 -28.36 18.80
N ALA A 139 -1.63 -28.10 17.50
CA ALA A 139 -2.08 -29.09 16.52
C ALA A 139 -1.17 -30.32 16.47
N GLU A 140 0.15 -30.15 16.56
CA GLU A 140 1.11 -31.26 16.64
C GLU A 140 0.92 -32.07 17.92
N SER A 141 0.76 -31.42 19.08
CA SER A 141 0.54 -32.11 20.35
C SER A 141 -0.78 -32.90 20.38
N LEU A 142 -1.86 -32.34 19.85
CA LEU A 142 -3.17 -33.00 19.77
C LEU A 142 -3.11 -34.18 18.80
N ARG A 143 -2.43 -34.04 17.66
CA ARG A 143 -2.21 -35.15 16.72
C ARG A 143 -1.40 -36.27 17.35
N ALA A 144 -0.40 -35.95 18.18
CA ALA A 144 0.40 -36.95 18.88
C ALA A 144 -0.41 -37.67 20.00
N ALA A 145 -1.31 -36.97 20.68
CA ALA A 145 -2.15 -37.53 21.75
C ALA A 145 -3.35 -38.35 21.23
N LEU A 146 -3.80 -38.09 20.00
CA LEU A 146 -5.00 -38.71 19.42
C LEU A 146 -5.01 -40.25 19.46
N PRO A 147 -3.93 -40.97 19.07
CA PRO A 147 -3.97 -42.43 19.01
C PRO A 147 -4.15 -43.10 20.37
N GLU A 148 -3.51 -42.57 21.41
CA GLU A 148 -3.61 -43.12 22.77
C GLU A 148 -4.99 -42.88 23.36
N LEU A 149 -5.55 -41.68 23.18
CA LEU A 149 -6.91 -41.36 23.60
C LEU A 149 -7.94 -42.23 22.86
N GLU A 150 -7.75 -42.50 21.57
CA GLU A 150 -8.60 -43.42 20.81
C GLU A 150 -8.51 -44.85 21.37
N ARG A 151 -7.32 -45.31 21.75
CA ARG A 151 -7.11 -46.62 22.39
C ARG A 151 -7.85 -46.71 23.73
N GLU A 152 -7.62 -45.75 24.62
CA GLU A 152 -8.27 -45.68 25.93
C GLU A 152 -9.81 -45.63 25.80
N ALA A 153 -10.33 -44.84 24.85
CA ALA A 153 -11.76 -44.76 24.60
C ALA A 153 -12.35 -46.11 24.13
N ARG A 154 -11.64 -46.83 23.25
CA ARG A 154 -12.04 -48.18 22.82
C ARG A 154 -12.06 -49.16 23.99
N GLU A 155 -11.02 -49.15 24.83
CA GLU A 155 -10.91 -50.04 25.99
C GLU A 155 -12.00 -49.76 27.02
N ARG A 156 -12.23 -48.49 27.38
CA ARG A 156 -13.31 -48.11 28.30
C ARG A 156 -14.69 -48.47 27.75
N LYS A 157 -14.91 -48.29 26.44
CA LYS A 157 -16.17 -48.68 25.81
C LYS A 157 -16.38 -50.19 25.84
N ALA A 158 -15.34 -50.97 25.55
CA ALA A 158 -15.40 -52.44 25.65
C ALA A 158 -15.67 -52.90 27.10
N ALA A 159 -14.98 -52.30 28.09
CA ALA A 159 -15.20 -52.59 29.50
C ALA A 159 -16.62 -52.23 29.98
N PHE A 160 -17.17 -51.11 29.49
CA PHE A 160 -18.55 -50.71 29.79
C PHE A 160 -19.56 -51.72 29.23
N GLU A 161 -19.42 -52.13 27.97
CA GLU A 161 -20.32 -53.13 27.36
C GLU A 161 -20.21 -54.49 28.07
N ASP A 162 -19.02 -54.92 28.45
CA ASP A 162 -18.81 -56.15 29.23
C ASP A 162 -19.45 -56.06 30.63
N ALA A 163 -19.27 -54.93 31.34
CA ALA A 163 -19.89 -54.69 32.65
C ALA A 163 -21.43 -54.63 32.54
N LYS A 164 -21.96 -54.02 31.49
CA LYS A 164 -23.40 -53.96 31.20
C LYS A 164 -23.98 -55.35 30.91
N ALA A 165 -23.26 -56.19 30.16
CA ALA A 165 -23.69 -57.57 29.88
C ALA A 165 -23.69 -58.46 31.15
N LYS A 166 -22.85 -58.13 32.14
CA LYS A 166 -22.78 -58.83 33.43
C LYS A 166 -23.78 -58.30 34.47
N LEU A 167 -24.44 -57.18 34.22
CA LEU A 167 -25.48 -56.69 35.11
C LEU A 167 -26.69 -57.62 35.04
N PRO A 168 -27.25 -58.08 36.17
CA PRO A 168 -28.52 -58.79 36.16
C PRO A 168 -29.61 -57.89 35.56
N PRO A 169 -30.67 -58.46 34.94
CA PRO A 169 -31.79 -57.67 34.46
C PRO A 169 -32.30 -56.80 35.62
N ALA A 170 -32.52 -55.52 35.34
CA ALA A 170 -33.10 -54.61 36.33
C ALA A 170 -34.36 -55.29 36.90
N PRO A 171 -34.53 -55.36 38.23
CA PRO A 171 -35.79 -55.83 38.77
C PRO A 171 -36.89 -54.97 38.16
N GLU A 172 -37.91 -55.61 37.60
CA GLU A 172 -39.10 -54.92 37.12
C GLU A 172 -39.66 -54.10 38.28
N ALA A 173 -39.40 -52.80 38.26
CA ALA A 173 -40.02 -51.85 39.16
C ALA A 173 -41.49 -51.74 38.75
N SER A 174 -42.30 -52.68 39.22
CA SER A 174 -43.73 -52.46 39.37
C SER A 174 -43.93 -51.74 40.70
N ALA A 175 -43.82 -50.41 40.66
CA ALA A 175 -44.48 -49.48 41.58
C ALA A 175 -44.28 -48.05 41.06
N GLU A 176 -45.40 -47.39 40.80
CA GLU A 176 -45.63 -45.99 40.40
C GLU A 176 -44.45 -45.01 40.49
N ALA A 177 -44.15 -44.38 39.35
CA ALA A 177 -43.43 -43.11 39.34
C ALA A 177 -44.29 -42.02 40.00
N PRO A 178 -43.79 -41.28 41.01
CA PRO A 178 -44.43 -40.02 41.40
C PRO A 178 -44.33 -39.01 40.23
N PRO A 179 -45.29 -38.08 40.09
CA PRO A 179 -45.33 -37.17 38.95
C PRO A 179 -44.06 -36.31 38.90
N ALA A 180 -43.46 -36.25 37.72
CA ALA A 180 -42.33 -35.38 37.44
C ALA A 180 -42.74 -33.91 37.63
N GLU A 181 -42.17 -33.29 38.66
CA GLU A 181 -42.18 -31.84 38.80
C GLU A 181 -41.20 -31.28 37.77
N SER A 182 -41.68 -30.36 36.93
CA SER A 182 -40.93 -29.74 35.85
C SER A 182 -39.82 -28.85 36.42
N THR A 183 -38.57 -29.31 36.37
CA THR A 183 -37.42 -28.40 36.47
C THR A 183 -36.93 -28.13 35.04
N SER A 184 -37.06 -26.86 34.65
CA SER A 184 -36.56 -26.30 33.40
C SER A 184 -35.05 -26.55 33.24
N PRO A 185 -34.55 -26.71 32.00
CA PRO A 185 -33.13 -26.95 31.77
C PRO A 185 -32.26 -25.81 32.31
N PRO A 186 -31.06 -26.10 32.84
CA PRO A 186 -30.11 -25.05 33.19
C PRO A 186 -29.77 -24.25 31.93
N PRO A 187 -29.53 -22.93 32.04
CA PRO A 187 -29.22 -22.11 30.88
C PRO A 187 -27.96 -22.60 30.20
N ASP A 188 -28.00 -22.62 28.86
CA ASP A 188 -26.86 -22.97 28.03
C ASP A 188 -25.65 -22.12 28.45
N GLY A 189 -24.55 -22.81 28.77
CA GLY A 189 -23.26 -22.18 28.97
C GLY A 189 -22.81 -21.46 27.70
N PRO A 190 -21.94 -20.43 27.81
CA PRO A 190 -21.57 -19.58 26.70
C PRO A 190 -21.06 -20.42 25.52
N SER A 191 -21.59 -20.10 24.34
CA SER A 191 -21.21 -20.71 23.07
C SER A 191 -19.71 -20.50 22.82
N ALA A 192 -19.07 -21.37 22.04
CA ALA A 192 -17.70 -21.17 21.59
C ALA A 192 -17.48 -19.79 20.90
N LYS A 193 -18.55 -19.18 20.38
CA LYS A 193 -18.53 -17.81 19.85
C LYS A 193 -18.39 -16.72 20.93
N ASP A 194 -18.94 -16.96 22.12
CA ASP A 194 -18.88 -16.03 23.26
C ASP A 194 -17.51 -16.04 23.96
N ALA A 195 -16.80 -17.17 23.91
CA ALA A 195 -15.44 -17.29 24.42
C ALA A 195 -14.41 -16.53 23.56
N ILE A 196 -14.64 -16.45 22.24
CA ILE A 196 -13.78 -15.72 21.29
C ILE A 196 -13.98 -14.20 21.45
N ALA A 197 -15.21 -13.73 21.70
CA ALA A 197 -15.50 -12.30 21.92
C ALA A 197 -14.85 -11.73 23.20
N ARG A 198 -14.62 -12.55 24.23
CA ARG A 198 -14.01 -12.13 25.50
C ARG A 198 -12.48 -12.02 25.46
N ARG A 199 -11.83 -12.60 24.46
CA ARG A 199 -10.37 -12.51 24.23
C ARG A 199 -9.95 -11.32 23.36
N ALA A 200 -10.94 -10.59 22.81
CA ALA A 200 -10.73 -9.46 21.92
C ALA A 200 -10.96 -8.08 22.59
N GLN A 201 -10.99 -8.02 23.92
CA GLN A 201 -10.97 -6.78 24.71
C GLN A 201 -9.62 -6.59 25.40
#